data_AF-A0A5N5RJT6-F1
#
_entry.id   AF-A0A5N5RJT6-F1
#
_cell.length_a   1.000
_cell.length_b   1.000
_cell.length_c   1.000
_cell.angle_alpha   90.00
_cell.angle_beta   90.00
_cell.angle_gamma   90.00
#
_symmetry.space_group_name_H-M   'P 1'
#
loop_
_entity.id
_entity.type
_entity.pdbx_description
1 polymer ?
#
loop_
_entity_poly.entity_id
_entity_poly.type
_entity_poly.pdbx_seq_one_letter_code
_entity_poly.pdbx_strand_id
1 'polypeptide(L)'
;MVGMLGLQVTRMDAGQSYPDLRVCYANAATYPLTAPYRRPIGGGMYGRIPRSLSLIFMTLANTPSDDYDAGARTLTLGRGFARLRARLHLGSGGNGLTGLRDALREYESARFDDGEGGQVAPFARLDVDAARPLSDCRIVFTDGFARLLSLDPKPLPCDALTVLHGAILMDLLVLAAVYCPEDRRLVTTVDDLRNVLPATSKSSVTAKSLRAYATRLNAAQSDWVFSYDRRMWCVQRRGLWVSAHASALLH
;
A
#
# COMPACT_ATOMS: atom_id res chain seq x y z
N MET A 1 26.00 -21.90 7.23
CA MET A 1 26.28 -21.25 5.95
C MET A 1 24.94 -20.83 5.37
N VAL A 2 24.52 -19.59 5.63
CA VAL A 2 23.18 -19.10 5.30
C VAL A 2 23.24 -18.50 3.90
N GLY A 3 22.52 -19.11 2.97
CA GLY A 3 22.43 -18.64 1.59
C GLY A 3 21.65 -17.33 1.54
N MET A 4 22.34 -16.23 1.23
CA MET A 4 21.74 -15.00 0.76
C MET A 4 21.07 -15.27 -0.59
N LEU A 5 19.75 -15.37 -0.61
CA LEU A 5 18.96 -15.17 -1.83
C LEU A 5 18.91 -13.67 -2.10
N GLY A 6 19.99 -13.14 -2.69
CA GLY A 6 19.96 -11.84 -3.33
C GLY A 6 18.99 -11.90 -4.50
N LEU A 7 17.90 -11.13 -4.43
CA LEU A 7 17.10 -10.80 -5.60
C LEU A 7 18.03 -10.11 -6.61
N GLN A 8 18.50 -10.86 -7.60
CA GLN A 8 19.15 -10.28 -8.76
C GLN A 8 18.12 -9.43 -9.49
N VAL A 9 18.27 -8.12 -9.38
CA VAL A 9 17.55 -7.15 -10.21
C VAL A 9 18.14 -7.29 -11.61
N THR A 10 17.49 -8.10 -12.46
CA THR A 10 17.83 -8.19 -13.88
C THR A 10 17.57 -6.82 -14.50
N ARG A 11 18.64 -6.12 -14.89
CA ARG A 11 18.54 -4.92 -15.73
C ARG A 11 17.80 -5.31 -17.02
N MET A 12 16.62 -4.75 -17.23
CA MET A 12 15.91 -4.87 -18.50
C MET A 12 16.51 -3.86 -19.49
N ASP A 13 16.72 -4.31 -20.73
CA ASP A 13 17.13 -3.46 -21.83
C ASP A 13 16.05 -2.38 -22.10
N ALA A 14 16.52 -1.16 -22.41
CA ALA A 14 15.66 -0.04 -22.77
C ALA A 14 14.80 -0.42 -23.98
N GLY A 15 13.50 -0.66 -23.74
CA GLY A 15 12.55 -1.07 -24.78
C GLY A 15 11.55 -2.15 -24.37
N GLN A 16 11.71 -2.80 -23.22
CA GLN A 16 10.70 -3.75 -22.75
C GLN A 16 9.46 -3.03 -22.20
N SER A 17 8.31 -3.34 -22.79
CA SER A 17 6.98 -2.96 -22.29
C SER A 17 6.93 -3.19 -20.78
N TYR A 18 6.47 -2.19 -20.02
CA TYR A 18 6.22 -2.32 -18.58
C TYR A 18 5.58 -3.69 -18.31
N PRO A 19 6.14 -4.53 -17.42
CA PRO A 19 5.48 -5.77 -17.02
C PRO A 19 4.04 -5.40 -16.66
N ASP A 20 3.08 -6.18 -17.14
CA ASP A 20 1.66 -5.90 -16.93
C ASP A 20 1.46 -5.62 -15.43
N LEU A 21 1.19 -4.36 -15.08
CA LEU A 21 1.18 -3.82 -13.72
C LEU A 21 -0.07 -4.33 -12.99
N ARG A 22 -0.19 -5.66 -12.94
CA ARG A 22 -1.21 -6.46 -12.26
C ARG A 22 -0.83 -6.68 -10.80
N VAL A 23 0.44 -6.54 -10.48
CA VAL A 23 0.97 -6.66 -9.12
C VAL A 23 1.37 -5.27 -8.63
N CYS A 24 0.84 -4.93 -7.47
CA CYS A 24 1.19 -3.74 -6.71
C CYS A 24 2.02 -4.21 -5.51
N TYR A 25 2.93 -3.39 -5.02
CA TYR A 25 3.72 -3.73 -3.84
C TYR A 25 3.33 -2.84 -2.65
N ALA A 26 3.41 -3.40 -1.45
CA ALA A 26 3.33 -2.68 -0.19
C ALA A 26 4.31 -3.27 0.82
N ASN A 27 4.62 -2.52 1.87
CA ASN A 27 5.34 -3.03 3.03
C ASN A 27 4.89 -2.31 4.32
N ALA A 28 5.27 -2.85 5.47
CA ALA A 28 5.02 -2.21 6.76
C ALA A 28 5.73 -0.85 6.90
N ALA A 29 6.85 -0.67 6.19
CA ALA A 29 7.75 0.47 6.31
C ALA A 29 7.13 1.78 5.78
N THR A 30 6.40 1.69 4.68
CA THR A 30 5.93 2.86 3.94
C THR A 30 4.40 2.92 3.77
N TYR A 31 3.67 1.84 4.07
CA TYR A 31 2.21 1.77 3.90
C TYR A 31 1.38 1.75 5.20
N PRO A 32 0.31 2.58 5.27
CA PRO A 32 0.35 3.96 4.80
C PRO A 32 1.28 4.77 5.74
N LEU A 33 1.93 5.79 5.21
CA LEU A 33 2.77 6.69 6.02
C LEU A 33 2.04 7.30 7.23
N THR A 34 0.71 7.39 7.17
CA THR A 34 -0.17 7.91 8.23
C THR A 34 -0.85 6.83 9.05
N ALA A 35 -0.36 5.59 8.99
CA ALA A 35 -0.84 4.57 9.90
C ALA A 35 -0.58 5.00 11.36
N PRO A 36 -1.48 4.70 12.30
CA PRO A 36 -1.30 5.10 13.70
C PRO A 36 0.01 4.56 14.30
N TYR A 37 0.49 3.41 13.81
CA TYR A 37 1.76 2.80 14.21
C TYR A 37 3.00 3.51 13.65
N ARG A 38 2.86 4.47 12.73
CA ARG A 38 3.96 5.31 12.21
C ARG A 38 4.07 6.67 12.88
N ARG A 39 3.13 6.99 13.78
CA ARG A 39 3.07 8.26 14.55
C ARG A 39 3.43 9.49 13.69
N PRO A 40 2.65 9.79 12.63
CA PRO A 40 2.95 10.93 11.77
C PRO A 40 3.06 12.21 12.60
N ILE A 41 4.08 13.01 12.32
CA ILE A 41 4.33 14.28 13.02
C ILE A 41 3.70 15.39 12.18
N GLY A 42 2.62 15.99 12.70
CA GLY A 42 1.75 16.92 11.97
C GLY A 42 0.48 16.25 11.39
N GLY A 43 -0.50 17.05 10.99
CA GLY A 43 -1.62 16.56 10.16
C GLY A 43 -1.18 16.40 8.70
N GLY A 44 -1.78 15.59 7.83
CA GLY A 44 -2.91 14.69 7.95
C GLY A 44 -3.21 14.05 6.58
N MET A 45 -2.32 13.17 6.09
CA MET A 45 -2.57 12.48 4.82
C MET A 45 -3.60 11.36 5.03
N TYR A 46 -4.86 11.72 4.87
CA TYR A 46 -5.97 10.80 5.05
C TYR A 46 -6.66 10.47 3.72
N GLY A 47 -7.43 9.38 3.72
CA GLY A 47 -8.18 8.96 2.54
C GLY A 47 -7.39 8.16 1.50
N ARG A 48 -7.98 8.01 0.32
CA ARG A 48 -7.51 7.09 -0.73
C ARG A 48 -6.24 7.58 -1.42
N ILE A 49 -6.11 8.87 -1.69
CA ILE A 49 -5.01 9.45 -2.47
C ILE A 49 -3.64 9.10 -1.85
N PRO A 50 -3.39 9.34 -0.55
CA PRO A 50 -2.10 9.01 0.07
C PRO A 50 -1.80 7.52 0.06
N ARG A 51 -2.80 6.65 0.28
CA ARG A 51 -2.65 5.19 0.25
C ARG A 51 -2.28 4.70 -1.15
N SER A 52 -2.97 5.21 -2.17
CA SER A 52 -2.65 4.89 -3.56
C SER A 52 -1.26 5.38 -3.94
N LEU A 53 -0.84 6.57 -3.48
CA LEU A 53 0.53 7.05 -3.68
C LEU A 53 1.57 6.14 -3.02
N SER A 54 1.37 5.70 -1.77
CA SER A 54 2.28 4.75 -1.11
C SER A 54 2.44 3.47 -1.94
N LEU A 55 1.33 2.91 -2.44
CA LEU A 55 1.35 1.72 -3.30
C LEU A 55 2.07 1.99 -4.63
N ILE A 56 1.83 3.15 -5.26
CA ILE A 56 2.48 3.50 -6.53
C ILE A 56 3.99 3.65 -6.34
N PHE A 57 4.44 4.38 -5.31
CA PHE A 57 5.86 4.57 -5.03
C PHE A 57 6.55 3.24 -4.76
N MET A 58 5.97 2.42 -3.90
CA MET A 58 6.48 1.08 -3.60
C MET A 58 6.54 0.22 -4.86
N THR A 59 5.49 0.28 -5.70
CA THR A 59 5.41 -0.55 -6.91
C THR A 59 6.47 -0.15 -7.93
N LEU A 60 6.61 1.14 -8.22
CA LEU A 60 7.58 1.62 -9.22
C LEU A 60 9.01 1.50 -8.72
N ALA A 61 9.25 1.59 -7.41
CA ALA A 61 10.58 1.35 -6.84
C ALA A 61 11.02 -0.12 -6.88
N ASN A 62 10.07 -1.06 -6.91
CA ASN A 62 10.34 -2.51 -6.87
C ASN A 62 9.97 -3.24 -8.16
N THR A 63 9.60 -2.51 -9.21
CA THR A 63 9.29 -3.06 -10.53
C THR A 63 10.24 -2.44 -11.55
N PRO A 64 10.89 -3.23 -12.42
CA PRO A 64 11.64 -2.68 -13.53
C PRO A 64 10.78 -1.68 -14.33
N SER A 65 11.17 -0.41 -14.32
CA SER A 65 10.46 0.66 -15.00
C SER A 65 11.41 1.81 -15.32
N ASP A 66 11.17 2.48 -16.46
CA ASP A 66 11.89 3.70 -16.84
C ASP A 66 11.52 4.90 -15.94
N ASP A 67 10.51 4.73 -15.09
CA ASP A 67 10.01 5.79 -14.23
C ASP A 67 10.90 5.98 -12.98
N TYR A 68 11.62 4.95 -12.53
CA TYR A 68 12.43 5.01 -11.30
C TYR A 68 13.92 4.77 -11.54
N ASP A 69 14.73 5.79 -11.22
CA ASP A 69 16.19 5.68 -11.13
C ASP A 69 16.60 5.45 -9.67
N ALA A 70 17.02 4.23 -9.35
CA ALA A 70 17.47 3.86 -8.00
C ALA A 70 18.76 4.57 -7.58
N GLY A 71 19.68 4.86 -8.52
CA GLY A 71 20.95 5.53 -8.23
C GLY A 71 20.75 7.00 -7.89
N ALA A 72 19.85 7.67 -8.61
CA ALA A 72 19.44 9.05 -8.32
C ALA A 72 18.30 9.14 -7.29
N ARG A 73 17.71 8.01 -6.85
CA ARG A 73 16.49 7.90 -6.05
C ARG A 73 15.34 8.76 -6.60
N THR A 74 15.27 8.87 -7.92
CA THR A 74 14.39 9.79 -8.60
C THR A 74 13.27 9.03 -9.28
N LEU A 75 12.03 9.37 -8.94
CA LEU A 75 10.83 8.91 -9.62
C LEU A 75 10.32 10.00 -10.57
N THR A 76 10.31 9.71 -11.86
CA THR A 76 9.58 10.50 -12.87
C THR A 76 8.13 10.04 -12.88
N LEU A 77 7.16 10.97 -12.87
CA LEU A 77 5.74 10.63 -12.93
C LEU A 77 5.28 10.29 -14.36
N GLY A 78 6.03 9.38 -14.99
CA GLY A 78 5.95 8.99 -16.39
C GLY A 78 4.82 7.99 -16.70
N ARG A 79 5.06 7.08 -17.65
CA ARG A 79 3.98 6.21 -18.18
C ARG A 79 3.58 5.14 -17.17
N GLY A 80 4.51 4.60 -16.38
CA GLY A 80 4.22 3.61 -15.34
C GLY A 80 3.35 4.21 -14.23
N PHE A 81 3.72 5.41 -13.78
CA PHE A 81 2.91 6.21 -12.86
C PHE A 81 1.52 6.49 -13.43
N ALA A 82 1.43 6.95 -14.68
CA ALA A 82 0.15 7.22 -15.33
C ALA A 82 -0.76 5.98 -15.42
N ARG A 83 -0.19 4.81 -15.72
CA ARG A 83 -0.89 3.52 -15.77
C ARG A 83 -1.43 3.10 -14.40
N LEU A 84 -0.60 3.11 -13.37
CA LEU A 84 -1.04 2.76 -12.01
C LEU A 84 -2.05 3.77 -11.47
N ARG A 85 -1.83 5.07 -11.73
CA ARG A 85 -2.77 6.12 -11.38
C ARG A 85 -4.16 5.88 -12.00
N ALA A 86 -4.19 5.56 -13.30
CA ALA A 86 -5.45 5.26 -13.99
C ALA A 86 -6.11 4.00 -13.40
N ARG A 87 -5.35 2.93 -13.17
CA ARG A 87 -5.84 1.67 -12.60
C ARG A 87 -6.42 1.86 -11.19
N LEU A 88 -5.77 2.65 -10.35
CA LEU A 88 -6.23 2.94 -8.99
C LEU A 88 -7.30 4.04 -8.90
N HIS A 89 -7.72 4.61 -10.04
CA HIS A 89 -8.65 5.74 -10.13
C HIS A 89 -8.16 6.96 -9.32
N LEU A 90 -6.85 7.21 -9.36
CA LEU A 90 -6.21 8.27 -8.61
C LEU A 90 -6.28 9.59 -9.39
N GLY A 91 -6.99 10.58 -8.85
CA GLY A 91 -7.14 11.88 -9.49
C GLY A 91 -8.11 11.91 -10.68
N SER A 92 -8.97 10.90 -10.81
CA SER A 92 -10.08 10.89 -11.77
C SER A 92 -11.31 11.63 -11.20
N GLY A 93 -11.82 12.63 -11.96
CA GLY A 93 -12.98 13.46 -11.60
C GLY A 93 -12.60 14.87 -11.12
N GLY A 94 -13.49 15.85 -11.33
CA GLY A 94 -13.41 17.26 -10.89
C GLY A 94 -12.01 17.78 -10.51
N ASN A 95 -11.81 18.10 -9.23
CA ASN A 95 -10.55 18.61 -8.67
C ASN A 95 -9.50 17.51 -8.36
N GLY A 96 -9.62 16.33 -8.95
CA GLY A 96 -8.81 15.15 -8.58
C GLY A 96 -7.31 15.31 -8.84
N LEU A 97 -6.93 16.01 -9.92
CA LEU A 97 -5.52 16.33 -10.19
C LEU A 97 -4.95 17.36 -9.22
N THR A 98 -5.78 18.29 -8.73
CA THR A 98 -5.39 19.25 -7.69
C THR A 98 -5.15 18.49 -6.38
N GLY A 99 -6.10 17.66 -5.95
CA GLY A 99 -5.94 16.85 -4.74
C GLY A 99 -4.77 15.87 -4.79
N LEU A 100 -4.42 15.35 -5.98
CA LEU A 100 -3.20 14.55 -6.17
C LEU A 100 -1.94 15.39 -5.94
N ARG A 101 -1.87 16.60 -6.51
CA ARG A 101 -0.71 17.50 -6.33
C ARG A 101 -0.59 17.97 -4.88
N ASP A 102 -1.71 18.26 -4.22
CA ASP A 102 -1.72 18.65 -2.81
C ASP A 102 -1.23 17.51 -1.92
N ALA A 103 -1.67 16.27 -2.18
CA ALA A 103 -1.14 15.10 -1.47
C ALA A 103 0.37 14.92 -1.72
N LEU A 104 0.88 15.14 -2.94
CA LEU A 104 2.32 15.10 -3.20
C LEU A 104 3.07 16.18 -2.40
N ARG A 105 2.52 17.38 -2.27
CA ARG A 105 3.10 18.45 -1.45
C ARG A 105 3.07 18.13 0.05
N GLU A 106 2.02 17.46 0.53
CA GLU A 106 2.00 16.94 1.90
C GLU A 106 3.15 15.95 2.15
N TYR A 107 3.54 15.15 1.16
CA TYR A 107 4.67 14.22 1.29
C TYR A 107 6.03 14.92 1.41
N GLU A 108 6.16 16.13 0.87
CA GLU A 108 7.39 16.91 0.99
C GLU A 108 7.63 17.41 2.44
N SER A 109 6.56 17.85 3.11
CA SER A 109 6.62 18.34 4.49
C SER A 109 6.47 17.25 5.56
N ALA A 110 6.01 16.05 5.20
CA ALA A 110 5.76 14.97 6.15
C ALA A 110 7.02 14.41 6.82
N ARG A 111 6.87 14.01 8.08
CA ARG A 111 7.86 13.25 8.86
C ARG A 111 7.17 12.13 9.61
N PHE A 112 7.82 10.97 9.71
CA PHE A 112 7.28 9.78 10.37
C PHE A 112 8.39 8.95 11.02
N ASP A 113 7.99 8.11 11.97
CA ASP A 113 8.88 7.20 12.68
C ASP A 113 9.33 6.05 11.76
N ASP A 114 10.63 5.83 11.66
CA ASP A 114 11.20 4.75 10.86
C ASP A 114 11.01 3.36 11.52
N GLY A 115 10.60 3.31 12.79
CA GLY A 115 10.44 2.11 13.60
C GLY A 115 11.64 1.80 14.49
N GLU A 116 12.73 2.56 14.35
CA GLU A 116 13.97 2.46 15.13
C GLU A 116 14.14 3.66 16.08
N GLY A 117 13.12 4.51 16.20
CA GLY A 117 13.15 5.75 16.99
C GLY A 117 13.76 6.94 16.23
N GLY A 118 14.06 6.75 14.93
CA GLY A 118 14.49 7.80 14.01
C GLY A 118 13.31 8.45 13.29
N GLN A 119 13.55 9.62 12.70
CA GLN A 119 12.59 10.31 11.85
C GLN A 119 13.06 10.29 10.40
N VAL A 120 12.14 10.03 9.49
CA VAL A 120 12.41 10.03 8.05
C VAL A 120 11.46 10.96 7.31
N ALA A 121 12.01 11.67 6.33
CA ALA A 121 11.28 12.49 5.38
C ALA A 121 11.11 11.71 4.07
N PRO A 122 9.94 11.69 3.43
CA PRO A 122 9.78 11.00 2.14
C PRO A 122 10.66 11.62 1.05
N PHE A 123 10.55 12.94 0.86
CA PHE A 123 11.12 13.62 -0.31
C PHE A 123 12.28 14.52 0.09
N ALA A 124 13.37 14.43 -0.66
CA ALA A 124 14.45 15.41 -0.64
C ALA A 124 14.10 16.62 -1.53
N ARG A 125 13.34 16.38 -2.61
CA ARG A 125 12.88 17.42 -3.54
C ARG A 125 11.61 16.98 -4.25
N LEU A 126 10.63 17.87 -4.34
CA LEU A 126 9.47 17.71 -5.20
C LEU A 126 9.53 18.71 -6.36
N ASP A 127 9.42 18.21 -7.59
CA ASP A 127 9.30 19.04 -8.79
C ASP A 127 7.92 18.84 -9.41
N VAL A 128 6.89 19.42 -8.77
CA VAL A 128 5.50 19.34 -9.21
C VAL A 128 4.91 20.74 -9.33
N ASP A 129 4.47 21.08 -10.54
CA ASP A 129 3.82 22.35 -10.86
C ASP A 129 2.38 22.10 -11.36
N ALA A 130 1.47 23.04 -11.07
CA ALA A 130 0.13 23.05 -11.63
C ALA A 130 0.13 23.33 -13.14
N ALA A 131 1.07 24.14 -13.64
CA ALA A 131 1.18 24.52 -15.04
C ALA A 131 1.82 23.44 -15.93
N ARG A 132 2.47 22.43 -15.34
CA ARG A 132 3.14 21.36 -16.08
C ARG A 132 2.32 20.07 -16.10
N PRO A 133 2.39 19.29 -17.19
CA PRO A 133 1.85 17.94 -17.19
C PRO A 133 2.61 17.10 -16.16
N LEU A 134 1.90 16.15 -15.52
CA LEU A 134 2.52 15.30 -14.51
C LEU A 134 3.68 14.48 -15.08
N SER A 135 3.67 14.11 -16.35
CA SER A 135 4.76 13.38 -17.02
C SER A 135 6.13 14.04 -16.89
N ASP A 136 6.17 15.37 -16.71
CA ASP A 136 7.39 16.15 -16.65
C ASP A 136 7.84 16.40 -15.21
N CYS A 137 6.99 16.01 -14.25
CA CYS A 137 7.23 16.17 -12.83
C CYS A 137 8.08 15.03 -12.27
N ARG A 138 8.88 15.34 -11.26
CA ARG A 138 9.81 14.40 -10.63
C ARG A 138 9.74 14.49 -9.12
N ILE A 139 10.07 13.38 -8.47
CA ILE A 139 10.21 13.26 -7.03
C ILE A 139 11.60 12.70 -6.77
N VAL A 140 12.39 13.36 -5.91
CA VAL A 140 13.64 12.81 -5.40
C VAL A 140 13.36 12.33 -3.98
N PHE A 141 13.48 11.02 -3.73
CA PHE A 141 13.33 10.46 -2.39
C PHE A 141 14.59 10.71 -1.56
N THR A 142 14.43 10.83 -0.24
CA THR A 142 15.59 10.80 0.66
C THR A 142 16.22 9.40 0.70
N ASP A 143 17.48 9.32 1.13
CA ASP A 143 18.14 8.01 1.35
C ASP A 143 17.37 7.13 2.32
N GLY A 144 16.90 7.72 3.42
CA GLY A 144 16.11 7.01 4.43
C GLY A 144 14.83 6.42 3.83
N PHE A 145 14.08 7.21 3.04
CA PHE A 145 12.84 6.74 2.46
C PHE A 145 13.05 5.72 1.32
N ALA A 146 14.06 5.93 0.47
CA ALA A 146 14.42 4.98 -0.58
C ALA A 146 14.81 3.61 0.02
N ARG A 147 15.53 3.60 1.15
CA ARG A 147 15.81 2.37 1.92
C ARG A 147 14.52 1.72 2.40
N LEU A 148 13.59 2.49 2.98
CA LEU A 148 12.31 1.93 3.44
C LEU A 148 11.46 1.36 2.28
N LEU A 149 11.53 1.95 1.08
CA LEU A 149 10.85 1.43 -0.11
C LEU A 149 11.39 0.09 -0.60
N SER A 150 12.57 -0.36 -0.19
CA SER A 150 13.11 -1.67 -0.57
C SER A 150 12.95 -2.76 0.49
N LEU A 151 12.44 -2.41 1.69
CA LEU A 151 12.28 -3.36 2.78
C LEU A 151 11.09 -4.29 2.56
N ASP A 152 11.35 -5.59 2.44
CA ASP A 152 10.36 -6.67 2.43
C ASP A 152 9.07 -6.36 1.62
N PRO A 153 9.19 -6.06 0.30
CA PRO A 153 8.04 -5.78 -0.54
C PRO A 153 7.11 -6.99 -0.63
N LYS A 154 5.85 -6.79 -0.27
CA LYS A 154 4.79 -7.79 -0.38
C LYS A 154 3.90 -7.53 -1.59
N PRO A 155 3.67 -8.55 -2.44
CA PRO A 155 2.82 -8.39 -3.61
C PRO A 155 1.33 -8.34 -3.22
N LEU A 156 0.58 -7.54 -3.97
CA LEU A 156 -0.85 -7.33 -3.88
C LEU A 156 -1.49 -7.39 -5.28
N PRO A 157 -2.69 -7.98 -5.42
CA PRO A 157 -3.39 -7.94 -6.69
C PRO A 157 -3.88 -6.52 -6.98
N CYS A 158 -3.27 -5.83 -7.96
CA CYS A 158 -3.69 -4.48 -8.36
C CYS A 158 -5.17 -4.45 -8.80
N ASP A 159 -5.67 -5.52 -9.40
CA ASP A 159 -7.07 -5.62 -9.83
C ASP A 159 -8.05 -5.60 -8.67
N ALA A 160 -7.67 -6.13 -7.50
CA ALA A 160 -8.47 -5.98 -6.31
C ALA A 160 -8.56 -4.51 -5.89
N LEU A 161 -7.45 -3.78 -5.97
CA LEU A 161 -7.39 -2.37 -5.55
C LEU A 161 -8.25 -1.44 -6.43
N THR A 162 -8.53 -1.82 -7.69
CA THR A 162 -9.39 -1.04 -8.59
C THR A 162 -10.85 -1.11 -8.17
N VAL A 163 -11.35 -2.29 -7.83
CA VAL A 163 -12.75 -2.55 -7.46
C VAL A 163 -13.05 -2.26 -5.98
N LEU A 164 -12.02 -2.29 -5.12
CA LEU A 164 -12.17 -1.97 -3.71
C LEU A 164 -12.30 -0.45 -3.51
N HIS A 165 -13.53 0.06 -3.59
CA HIS A 165 -13.82 1.46 -3.25
C HIS A 165 -13.77 1.70 -1.73
N GLY A 166 -12.86 2.57 -1.30
CA GLY A 166 -12.74 3.04 0.09
C GLY A 166 -11.37 2.78 0.70
N ALA A 167 -10.91 3.72 1.53
CA ALA A 167 -9.63 3.65 2.25
C ALA A 167 -9.48 2.37 3.09
N ILE A 168 -10.53 2.01 3.84
CA ILE A 168 -10.50 0.87 4.78
C ILE A 168 -10.28 -0.48 4.09
N LEU A 169 -10.84 -0.70 2.89
CA LEU A 169 -10.68 -1.97 2.18
C LEU A 169 -9.25 -2.14 1.67
N MET A 170 -8.63 -1.06 1.20
CA MET A 170 -7.20 -1.09 0.87
C MET A 170 -6.37 -1.37 2.12
N ASP A 171 -6.66 -0.70 3.24
CA ASP A 171 -5.93 -0.93 4.50
C ASP A 171 -6.03 -2.38 4.96
N LEU A 172 -7.23 -2.98 4.94
CA LEU A 172 -7.44 -4.38 5.33
C LEU A 172 -6.72 -5.37 4.38
N LEU A 173 -6.70 -5.08 3.07
CA LEU A 173 -5.99 -5.90 2.10
C LEU A 173 -4.46 -5.82 2.30
N VAL A 174 -3.92 -4.62 2.54
CA VAL A 174 -2.48 -4.47 2.80
C VAL A 174 -2.09 -5.09 4.13
N LEU A 175 -2.91 -4.98 5.18
CA LEU A 175 -2.66 -5.67 6.45
C LEU A 175 -2.55 -7.19 6.25
N ALA A 176 -3.39 -7.77 5.39
CA ALA A 176 -3.29 -9.18 5.04
C ALA A 176 -1.96 -9.51 4.35
N ALA A 177 -1.56 -8.71 3.36
CA ALA A 177 -0.30 -8.96 2.64
C ALA A 177 0.94 -8.80 3.50
N VAL A 178 0.93 -7.85 4.44
CA VAL A 178 2.09 -7.51 5.25
C VAL A 178 2.21 -8.38 6.49
N TYR A 179 1.09 -8.72 7.15
CA TYR A 179 1.12 -9.33 8.48
C TYR A 179 0.46 -10.71 8.56
N CYS A 180 -0.26 -11.17 7.54
CA CYS A 180 -0.81 -12.53 7.58
C CYS A 180 0.33 -13.54 7.38
N PRO A 181 0.58 -14.45 8.34
CA PRO A 181 1.55 -15.51 8.16
C PRO A 181 1.10 -16.48 7.05
N GLU A 182 2.07 -17.14 6.40
CA GLU A 182 1.81 -18.06 5.28
C GLU A 182 1.11 -19.36 5.73
N ASP A 183 1.36 -19.82 6.96
CA ASP A 183 0.91 -21.11 7.49
C ASP A 183 -0.22 -21.00 8.53
N ARG A 184 -0.65 -19.79 8.89
CA ARG A 184 -1.59 -19.53 9.99
C ARG A 184 -2.59 -18.45 9.63
N ARG A 185 -3.58 -18.27 10.51
CA ARG A 185 -4.50 -17.13 10.48
C ARG A 185 -3.97 -15.98 11.34
N LEU A 186 -4.08 -14.76 10.83
CA LEU A 186 -4.01 -13.55 11.62
C LEU A 186 -5.39 -13.26 12.21
N VAL A 187 -5.45 -13.11 13.53
CA VAL A 187 -6.69 -12.86 14.27
C VAL A 187 -6.51 -11.59 15.07
N THR A 188 -7.48 -10.67 14.96
CA THR A 188 -7.41 -9.35 15.60
C THR A 188 -8.76 -9.01 16.22
N THR A 189 -8.76 -8.45 17.43
CA THR A 189 -10.00 -7.94 18.03
C THR A 189 -10.50 -6.70 17.26
N VAL A 190 -11.77 -6.35 17.39
CA VAL A 190 -12.28 -5.09 16.81
C VAL A 190 -11.53 -3.87 17.35
N ASP A 191 -11.15 -3.88 18.63
CA ASP A 191 -10.51 -2.74 19.27
C ASP A 191 -9.05 -2.60 18.83
N ASP A 192 -8.30 -3.71 18.74
CA ASP A 192 -6.95 -3.70 18.16
C ASP A 192 -6.98 -3.28 16.70
N LEU A 193 -7.97 -3.75 15.93
CA LEU A 193 -8.13 -3.35 14.54
C LEU A 193 -8.35 -1.83 14.41
N ARG A 194 -9.14 -1.22 15.30
CA ARG A 194 -9.31 0.24 15.36
C ARG A 194 -8.04 0.97 15.73
N ASN A 195 -7.11 0.34 16.45
CA ASN A 195 -5.85 0.94 16.85
C ASN A 195 -4.80 0.89 15.73
N VAL A 196 -4.82 -0.14 14.88
CA VAL A 196 -3.86 -0.28 13.78
C VAL A 196 -4.35 0.35 12.47
N LEU A 197 -5.66 0.52 12.29
CA LEU A 197 -6.21 1.20 11.11
C LEU A 197 -6.10 2.73 11.25
N PRO A 198 -5.81 3.46 10.15
CA PRO A 198 -5.77 4.92 10.17
C PRO A 198 -7.09 5.56 10.64
N ALA A 199 -7.00 6.76 11.24
CA ALA A 199 -8.09 7.42 11.96
C ALA A 199 -9.42 7.49 11.19
N THR A 200 -9.39 7.74 9.88
CA THR A 200 -10.58 7.80 9.02
C THR A 200 -11.38 6.51 8.93
N SER A 201 -10.79 5.38 9.32
CA SER A 201 -11.41 4.06 9.23
C SER A 201 -12.12 3.67 10.55
N LYS A 202 -11.81 4.33 11.68
CA LYS A 202 -12.21 3.87 13.03
C LYS A 202 -13.73 3.88 13.26
N SER A 203 -14.43 4.93 12.84
CA SER A 203 -15.90 5.05 12.96
C SER A 203 -16.66 4.03 12.10
N SER A 204 -16.00 3.46 11.09
CA SER A 204 -16.59 2.48 10.17
C SER A 204 -16.36 1.03 10.60
N VAL A 205 -15.58 0.78 11.67
CA VAL A 205 -15.31 -0.56 12.20
C VAL A 205 -16.47 -1.01 13.10
N THR A 206 -17.55 -1.48 12.47
CA THR A 206 -18.68 -2.14 13.15
C THR A 206 -18.78 -3.59 12.72
N ALA A 207 -19.44 -4.43 13.51
CA ALA A 207 -19.69 -5.83 13.16
C ALA A 207 -20.36 -5.99 11.78
N LYS A 208 -21.37 -5.17 11.49
CA LYS A 208 -22.07 -5.17 10.20
C LYS A 208 -21.14 -4.79 9.05
N SER A 209 -20.38 -3.72 9.22
CA SER A 209 -19.43 -3.24 8.21
C SER A 209 -18.33 -4.26 7.95
N LEU A 210 -17.76 -4.87 8.99
CA LEU A 210 -16.70 -5.87 8.85
C LEU A 210 -17.16 -7.10 8.08
N ARG A 211 -18.38 -7.60 8.32
CA ARG A 211 -18.96 -8.69 7.51
C ARG A 211 -19.07 -8.28 6.04
N ALA A 212 -19.56 -7.07 5.76
CA ALA A 212 -19.66 -6.57 4.40
C ALA A 212 -18.27 -6.38 3.74
N TYR A 213 -17.26 -5.93 4.49
CA TYR A 213 -15.89 -5.80 4.01
C TYR A 213 -15.27 -7.15 3.68
N ALA A 214 -15.47 -8.16 4.52
CA ALA A 214 -15.00 -9.52 4.25
C ALA A 214 -15.59 -10.06 2.93
N THR A 215 -16.89 -9.91 2.70
CA THR A 215 -17.53 -10.31 1.43
C THR A 215 -16.91 -9.61 0.24
N ARG A 216 -16.71 -8.28 0.31
CA ARG A 216 -16.12 -7.50 -0.78
C ARG A 216 -14.66 -7.87 -1.04
N LEU A 217 -13.87 -8.07 0.00
CA LEU A 217 -12.47 -8.49 -0.11
C LEU A 217 -12.35 -9.90 -0.70
N ASN A 218 -13.20 -10.85 -0.28
CA ASN A 218 -13.17 -12.21 -0.80
C ASN A 218 -13.60 -12.30 -2.27
N ALA A 219 -14.46 -11.38 -2.73
CA ALA A 219 -14.88 -11.28 -4.11
C ALA A 219 -13.83 -10.60 -5.02
N ALA A 220 -13.00 -9.71 -4.45
CA ALA A 220 -12.05 -8.90 -5.22
C ALA A 220 -10.69 -9.58 -5.47
N GLN A 221 -10.34 -10.64 -4.72
CA GLN A 221 -9.03 -11.30 -4.80
C GLN A 221 -9.07 -12.79 -4.45
N SER A 222 -7.97 -13.49 -4.77
CA SER A 222 -7.82 -14.95 -4.63
C SER A 222 -6.83 -15.41 -3.55
N ASP A 223 -6.03 -14.53 -2.98
CA ASP A 223 -4.87 -14.88 -2.15
C ASP A 223 -5.23 -15.12 -0.68
N TRP A 224 -6.23 -14.40 -0.17
CA TRP A 224 -6.67 -14.46 1.22
C TRP A 224 -8.15 -14.77 1.34
N VAL A 225 -8.51 -15.28 2.53
CA VAL A 225 -9.88 -15.44 3.00
C VAL A 225 -10.07 -14.57 4.23
N PHE A 226 -10.99 -13.62 4.13
CA PHE A 226 -11.37 -12.71 5.20
C PHE A 226 -12.67 -13.17 5.85
N SER A 227 -12.76 -13.08 7.17
CA SER A 227 -13.99 -13.35 7.90
C SER A 227 -14.10 -12.50 9.16
N TYR A 228 -15.33 -12.37 9.64
CA TYR A 228 -15.63 -11.73 10.90
C TYR A 228 -16.57 -12.62 11.72
N ASP A 229 -16.06 -13.15 12.82
CA ASP A 229 -16.82 -14.01 13.72
C ASP A 229 -16.46 -13.73 15.18
N ARG A 230 -17.42 -13.86 16.10
CA ARG A 230 -17.24 -13.67 17.56
C ARG A 230 -16.47 -12.41 17.94
N ARG A 231 -16.71 -11.30 17.24
CA ARG A 231 -16.00 -10.01 17.41
C ARG A 231 -14.51 -10.02 17.06
N MET A 232 -14.07 -11.00 16.30
CA MET A 232 -12.72 -11.13 15.78
C MET A 232 -12.72 -10.92 14.27
N TRP A 233 -11.79 -10.10 13.79
CA TRP A 233 -11.41 -10.04 12.39
C TRP A 233 -10.36 -11.10 12.13
N CYS A 234 -10.60 -11.93 11.13
CA CYS A 234 -9.73 -13.04 10.78
C CYS A 234 -9.32 -12.94 9.31
N VAL A 235 -8.04 -13.16 9.05
CA VAL A 235 -7.52 -13.33 7.69
C VAL A 235 -6.53 -14.50 7.65
N GLN A 236 -6.56 -15.26 6.57
CA GLN A 236 -5.64 -16.36 6.31
C GLN A 236 -5.40 -16.51 4.81
N ARG A 237 -4.28 -17.12 4.41
CA ARG A 237 -4.04 -17.49 3.01
C ARG A 237 -5.10 -18.49 2.52
N ARG A 238 -5.57 -18.31 1.29
CA ARG A 238 -6.48 -19.26 0.64
C ARG A 238 -5.75 -20.57 0.37
N GLY A 239 -6.41 -21.70 0.63
CA GLY A 239 -5.81 -23.03 0.49
C GLY A 239 -5.17 -23.57 1.77
N LEU A 240 -5.10 -22.78 2.85
CA LEU A 240 -4.83 -23.32 4.19
C LEU A 240 -6.04 -24.15 4.64
N TRP A 241 -5.91 -25.47 4.52
CA TRP A 241 -6.83 -26.42 5.11
C TRP A 241 -6.67 -26.39 6.62
N VAL A 242 -7.56 -25.68 7.30
CA VAL A 242 -7.73 -25.86 8.74
C VAL A 242 -8.47 -27.20 8.89
N SER A 243 -7.81 -28.18 9.51
CA SER A 243 -8.42 -29.49 9.78
C SER A 243 -9.83 -29.32 10.39
N ALA A 244 -10.73 -30.24 10.04
CA ALA A 244 -12.17 -30.19 10.31
C ALA A 244 -12.59 -29.94 11.78
N HIS A 245 -11.66 -29.91 12.73
CA HIS A 245 -11.92 -29.51 14.11
C HIS A 245 -12.24 -28.01 14.28
N ALA A 246 -11.96 -27.15 13.30
CA ALA A 246 -12.37 -25.74 13.35
C ALA A 246 -13.77 -25.47 12.76
N SER A 247 -14.32 -26.38 11.95
CA SER A 247 -15.67 -26.24 11.38
C SER A 247 -16.78 -26.35 12.41
N ALA A 248 -16.51 -26.97 13.58
CA ALA A 248 -17.48 -27.04 14.68
C ALA A 248 -17.69 -25.70 15.42
N LEU A 249 -16.96 -24.64 15.06
CA LEU A 249 -17.13 -23.31 15.64
C LEU A 249 -17.93 -22.33 14.76
N LEU A 250 -18.36 -22.77 13.56
CA LEU A 250 -19.08 -21.96 12.57
C LEU A 250 -20.55 -22.37 12.35
N HIS A 251 -21.12 -23.19 13.24
CA HIS A 251 -22.56 -23.43 13.35
C HIS A 251 -23.07 -23.03 14.72
#